data_AF-A0A7C6ZG68-F1
#
_entry.id   AF-A0A7C6ZG68-F1
#
_cell.length_a   1.000
_cell.length_b   1.000
_cell.length_c   1.000
_cell.angle_alpha   90.00
_cell.angle_beta   90.00
_cell.angle_gamma   90.00
#
_symmetry.space_group_name_H-M   'P 1'
#
loop_
_entity.id
_entity.type
_entity.pdbx_description
1 polymer ?
#
loop_
_entity_poly.entity_id
_entity_poly.type
_entity_poly.pdbx_seq_one_letter_code
_entity_poly.pdbx_strand_id
1 'polypeptide(L)'
;ALVSEAFLHPDPWDETQLGCLPLTLIVRAERRTAALESLVEGLERELLEEYRKVFTPEADRCVACLNISLVDDDEVCRRHGLAAAIRALHTPAMPVWRRR
;
A
#
# COMPACT_ATOMS: atom_id res chain seq x y z
N ALA A 1 5.66 -13.42 13.08
CA ALA A 1 5.80 -12.05 12.57
C ALA A 1 4.42 -11.62 12.09
N LEU A 2 3.92 -10.47 12.51
CA LEU A 2 2.53 -10.07 12.26
C LEU A 2 2.20 -9.90 10.77
N VAL A 3 3.18 -9.70 9.90
CA VAL A 3 3.02 -9.59 8.44
C VAL A 3 3.42 -10.91 7.76
N SER A 4 2.64 -11.36 6.79
CA SER A 4 2.84 -12.63 6.08
C SER A 4 3.12 -12.47 4.59
N GLU A 5 2.48 -11.51 3.93
CA GLU A 5 2.60 -11.29 2.48
C GLU A 5 2.46 -9.80 2.14
N ALA A 6 3.03 -9.38 1.01
CA ALA A 6 2.79 -8.06 0.45
C ALA A 6 2.58 -8.12 -1.06
N PHE A 7 1.68 -7.27 -1.55
CA PHE A 7 1.24 -7.23 -2.95
C PHE A 7 1.21 -5.78 -3.44
N LEU A 8 1.60 -5.55 -4.69
CA LEU A 8 1.40 -4.28 -5.37
C LEU A 8 0.13 -4.34 -6.20
N HIS A 9 -0.75 -3.36 -6.01
CA HIS A 9 -1.93 -3.17 -6.84
C HIS A 9 -1.82 -1.81 -7.55
N PRO A 10 -1.95 -1.77 -8.89
CA PRO A 10 -2.11 -0.50 -9.58
C PRO A 10 -3.48 0.06 -9.22
N ASP A 11 -3.50 1.27 -8.65
CA ASP A 11 -4.77 1.95 -8.46
C ASP A 11 -5.30 2.40 -9.82
N PRO A 12 -6.61 2.26 -10.08
CA PRO A 12 -7.19 2.87 -11.26
C PRO A 12 -6.93 4.37 -11.16
N TRP A 13 -6.24 4.94 -12.15
CA TRP A 13 -5.96 6.37 -12.22
C TRP A 13 -7.26 7.15 -12.01
N ASP A 14 -7.37 7.78 -10.85
CA ASP A 14 -8.42 8.75 -10.56
C ASP A 14 -7.76 10.13 -10.57
N GLU A 15 -8.24 11.04 -11.42
CA GLU A 15 -7.70 12.40 -11.56
C GLU A 15 -7.76 13.18 -10.23
N THR A 16 -8.57 12.71 -9.26
CA THR A 16 -8.66 13.22 -7.90
C THR A 16 -7.47 12.85 -7.01
N GLN A 17 -6.64 11.86 -7.37
CA GLN A 17 -5.38 11.52 -6.69
C GLN A 17 -4.24 12.45 -7.14
N LEU A 18 -4.43 13.77 -6.99
CA LEU A 18 -3.32 14.71 -7.10
C LEU A 18 -2.36 14.48 -5.93
N GLY A 19 -1.30 13.71 -6.18
CA GLY A 19 -0.13 13.68 -5.30
C GLY A 19 0.29 12.32 -4.76
N CYS A 20 -0.07 11.20 -5.39
CA CYS A 20 0.54 9.90 -5.09
C CYS A 20 0.89 9.15 -6.38
N LEU A 21 1.89 8.27 -6.34
CA LEU A 21 2.04 7.28 -7.41
C LEU A 21 0.77 6.41 -7.42
N PRO A 22 0.29 5.98 -8.59
CA PRO A 22 -0.94 5.17 -8.74
C PRO A 22 -0.69 3.71 -8.33
N LEU A 23 -0.04 3.50 -7.20
CA LEU A 23 0.38 2.21 -6.69
C LEU A 23 -0.01 2.11 -5.21
N THR A 24 -0.76 1.08 -4.89
CA THR A 24 -1.07 0.69 -3.52
C THR A 24 -0.32 -0.59 -3.17
N LEU A 25 0.46 -0.55 -2.08
CA LEU A 25 1.07 -1.73 -1.47
C LEU A 25 0.09 -2.32 -0.44
N ILE A 26 -0.49 -3.45 -0.76
CA ILE A 26 -1.36 -4.21 0.13
C ILE A 26 -0.48 -5.13 0.99
N VAL A 27 -0.50 -4.92 2.31
CA VAL A 27 0.27 -5.70 3.27
C VAL A 27 -0.68 -6.58 4.07
N ARG A 28 -0.52 -7.90 3.95
CA ARG A 28 -1.32 -8.87 4.70
C ARG A 28 -0.71 -9.09 6.07
N ALA A 29 -1.50 -8.85 7.10
CA ALA A 29 -1.14 -9.08 8.49
C ALA A 29 -2.10 -10.08 9.16
N GLU A 30 -1.58 -10.85 10.12
CA GLU A 30 -2.37 -11.77 10.96
C GLU A 30 -3.43 -11.00 11.78
N ARG A 31 -3.11 -9.75 12.18
CA ARG A 31 -4.06 -8.84 12.81
C ARG A 31 -3.64 -7.38 12.61
N ARG A 32 -4.62 -6.51 12.39
CA ARG A 32 -4.43 -5.06 12.37
C ARG A 32 -4.22 -4.53 13.80
N THR A 33 -3.11 -3.84 14.03
CA THR A 33 -2.75 -3.29 15.35
C THR A 33 -2.30 -1.85 15.21
N ALA A 34 -2.57 -1.03 16.22
CA ALA A 34 -2.19 0.39 16.21
C ALA A 34 -0.67 0.58 16.02
N ALA A 35 0.16 -0.31 16.59
CA ALA A 35 1.61 -0.26 16.41
C ALA A 35 2.02 -0.49 14.94
N LEU A 36 1.34 -1.40 14.24
CA LEU A 36 1.61 -1.66 12.83
C LEU A 36 1.15 -0.50 11.94
N GLU A 37 0.02 0.12 12.27
CA GLU A 37 -0.46 1.33 11.59
C GLU A 37 0.52 2.49 11.75
N SER A 38 1.01 2.75 12.97
CA SER A 38 2.01 3.80 13.20
C SER A 38 3.32 3.55 12.45
N LEU A 39 3.72 2.28 12.28
CA LEU A 39 4.89 1.94 11.46
C LEU A 39 4.66 2.23 9.98
N VAL A 40 3.46 1.95 9.47
CA VAL A 40 3.08 2.24 8.09
C VAL A 40 3.07 3.76 7.85
N GLU A 41 2.41 4.53 8.70
CA GLU A 41 2.39 6.00 8.61
C GLU A 41 3.81 6.59 8.67
N GLY A 42 4.68 6.03 9.51
CA GLY A 42 6.09 6.42 9.57
C GLY A 42 6.81 6.15 8.24
N LEU A 43 6.63 4.96 7.67
CA LEU A 43 7.27 4.59 6.40
C LEU A 43 6.79 5.44 5.23
N GLU A 44 5.48 5.70 5.13
CA GLU A 44 4.91 6.55 4.08
C GLU A 44 5.51 7.97 4.11
N ARG A 45 5.66 8.53 5.32
CA ARG A 45 6.27 9.86 5.51
C ARG A 45 7.74 9.87 5.11
N GLU A 46 8.53 8.93 5.61
CA GLU A 46 9.98 8.86 5.31
C GLU A 46 10.22 8.65 3.81
N LEU A 47 9.45 7.76 3.16
CA LEU A 47 9.54 7.54 1.71
C LEU A 47 9.20 8.79 0.91
N LEU A 48 8.19 9.55 1.34
CA LEU A 48 7.84 10.81 0.69
C LEU A 48 8.94 11.85 0.84
N GLU A 49 9.56 11.97 2.02
CA GLU A 49 10.68 12.88 2.26
C GLU A 49 11.89 12.54 1.39
N GLU A 50 12.26 11.26 1.30
CA GLU A 50 13.33 10.81 0.41
C GLU A 50 12.99 11.05 -1.07
N TYR A 51 11.74 10.77 -1.48
CA TYR A 51 11.30 11.03 -2.84
C TYR A 51 11.40 12.52 -3.21
N ARG A 52 11.00 13.41 -2.29
CA ARG A 52 11.10 14.87 -2.47
C ARG A 52 12.54 15.34 -2.65
N LYS A 53 13.52 14.71 -2.01
CA LYS A 53 14.96 15.05 -2.18
C LYS A 53 15.47 14.74 -3.58
N VAL A 54 14.89 13.75 -4.27
CA VAL A 54 15.37 13.27 -5.58
C VAL A 54 14.61 13.91 -6.74
N PHE A 55 13.32 14.19 -6.57
CA PHE A 55 12.41 14.58 -7.67
C PHE A 55 11.73 15.94 -7.45
N THR A 56 12.40 16.87 -6.78
CA THR A 56 11.96 18.28 -6.71
C THR A 56 12.13 18.92 -8.10
N PRO A 57 11.16 19.71 -8.62
CA PRO A 57 9.95 20.26 -7.96
C PRO A 57 8.64 19.46 -8.16
N GLU A 58 8.62 18.40 -8.96
CA GLU A 58 7.41 17.63 -9.26
C GLU A 58 6.82 16.94 -8.02
N ALA A 59 7.69 16.50 -7.10
CA ALA A 59 7.34 15.82 -5.86
C ALA A 59 6.73 16.72 -4.76
N ASP A 60 6.81 18.05 -4.89
CA ASP A 60 6.28 18.97 -3.87
C ASP A 60 4.74 18.92 -3.78
N ARG A 61 4.09 18.51 -4.87
CA ARG A 61 2.63 18.32 -4.92
C ARG A 61 2.21 16.94 -4.42
N CYS A 62 3.16 16.06 -4.10
CA CYS A 62 2.85 14.73 -3.61
C CYS A 62 2.52 14.74 -2.10
N VAL A 63 1.39 14.14 -1.76
CA VAL A 63 0.91 13.89 -0.39
C VAL A 63 1.40 12.53 0.11
N ALA A 64 1.65 11.58 -0.80
CA ALA A 64 2.26 10.29 -0.49
C ALA A 64 3.09 9.81 -1.70
N CYS A 65 4.12 9.00 -1.46
CA CYS A 65 4.87 8.36 -2.55
C CYS A 65 4.24 7.00 -2.92
N LEU A 66 3.82 6.25 -1.91
CA LEU A 66 3.23 4.93 -2.02
C LEU A 66 2.12 4.83 -0.99
N ASN A 67 0.91 4.44 -1.40
CA ASN A 67 -0.18 4.17 -0.48
C ASN A 67 0.00 2.77 0.10
N ILE A 68 0.09 2.62 1.42
CA ILE A 68 0.28 1.33 2.08
C ILE A 68 -0.99 0.97 2.83
N SER A 69 -1.64 -0.11 2.40
CA SER A 69 -2.88 -0.58 3.00
C SER A 69 -2.68 -1.90 3.72
N LEU A 70 -2.94 -1.88 5.03
CA LEU A 70 -2.94 -3.08 5.86
C LEU A 70 -4.28 -3.81 5.71
N VAL A 71 -4.21 -5.10 5.38
CA VAL A 71 -5.37 -6.00 5.37
C VAL A 71 -5.15 -7.15 6.33
N ASP A 72 -6.19 -7.52 7.06
CA ASP A 72 -6.15 -8.69 7.94
C ASP A 72 -6.69 -9.97 7.27
N ASP A 73 -6.50 -11.11 7.95
CA ASP A 73 -6.95 -12.40 7.43
C ASP A 73 -8.47 -12.48 7.21
N ASP A 74 -9.27 -11.75 8.01
CA ASP A 74 -10.72 -11.72 7.85
C ASP A 74 -11.12 -10.99 6.56
N GLU A 75 -10.48 -9.85 6.27
CA GLU A 75 -10.68 -9.08 5.04
C GLU A 75 -10.27 -9.89 3.80
N VAL A 76 -9.15 -10.62 3.88
CA VAL A 76 -8.67 -11.51 2.81
C VAL A 76 -9.65 -12.67 2.57
N CYS A 77 -10.12 -13.33 3.63
CA CYS A 77 -11.06 -14.44 3.50
C CYS A 77 -12.41 -14.00 2.94
N ARG A 78 -12.89 -12.82 3.34
CA ARG A 78 -14.16 -12.25 2.86
C ARG A 78 -14.03 -11.55 1.50
N ARG A 79 -12.81 -11.35 1.00
CA ARG A 79 -12.51 -10.56 -0.20
C ARG A 79 -13.12 -9.17 -0.13
N HIS A 80 -12.91 -8.49 0.99
CA HIS A 80 -13.47 -7.18 1.25
C HIS A 80 -12.42 -6.07 1.00
N GLY A 81 -12.86 -4.95 0.44
CA GLY A 81 -12.00 -3.80 0.17
C GLY A 81 -10.83 -4.17 -0.75
N LEU A 82 -9.65 -3.66 -0.44
CA LEU A 82 -8.42 -3.93 -1.19
C LEU A 82 -8.00 -5.40 -1.17
N ALA A 83 -8.41 -6.17 -0.15
CA ALA A 83 -8.10 -7.59 -0.10
C ALA A 83 -8.74 -8.40 -1.24
N ALA A 84 -9.81 -7.88 -1.85
CA ALA A 84 -10.42 -8.46 -3.06
C ALA A 84 -9.43 -8.47 -4.26
N ALA A 85 -8.53 -7.50 -4.33
CA ALA A 85 -7.57 -7.36 -5.41
C ALA A 85 -6.53 -8.50 -5.43
N ILE A 86 -6.19 -9.10 -4.29
CA ILE A 86 -5.15 -10.14 -4.16
C ILE A 86 -5.42 -11.35 -5.08
N ARG A 87 -6.70 -11.69 -5.31
CA ARG A 87 -7.11 -12.81 -6.17
C ARG A 87 -8.14 -12.39 -7.23
N ALA A 88 -8.11 -11.12 -7.62
CA ALA A 88 -8.99 -10.61 -8.66
C ALA A 88 -8.69 -11.26 -10.01
N LEU A 89 -9.73 -11.46 -10.83
CA LEU A 89 -9.61 -12.13 -12.13
C LEU A 89 -8.98 -11.22 -13.19
N HIS A 90 -9.35 -9.94 -13.21
CA HIS A 90 -8.99 -9.00 -14.27
C HIS A 90 -7.78 -8.13 -13.92
N THR A 91 -7.60 -7.79 -12.65
CA THR A 91 -6.49 -6.93 -12.19
C THR A 91 -5.97 -7.44 -10.85
N PRO A 92 -5.35 -8.63 -10.80
CA PRO A 92 -4.82 -9.17 -9.57
C PRO A 92 -3.68 -8.31 -9.03
N ALA A 93 -3.62 -8.14 -7.71
CA ALA A 93 -2.46 -7.56 -7.06
C ALA A 93 -1.25 -8.50 -7.24
N MET A 94 -0.11 -7.92 -7.61
CA MET A 94 1.12 -8.65 -7.89
C MET A 94 1.85 -8.94 -6.57
N PRO A 95 2.14 -10.21 -6.22
CA PRO A 95 2.90 -10.52 -5.02
C PRO A 95 4.33 -10.02 -5.16
N VAL A 96 4.79 -9.22 -4.20
CA VAL A 96 6.16 -8.67 -4.17
C VAL A 96 7.01 -9.23 -3.04
N TRP A 97 6.37 -9.71 -1.98
CA TRP A 97 7.06 -10.30 -0.84
C TRP A 97 6.20 -11.34 -0.15
N ARG A 98 6.85 -12.39 0.36
CA ARG A 98 6.24 -13.42 1.19
C ARG A 98 7.18 -13.85 2.30
N ARG A 99 6.63 -14.11 3.48
CA ARG A 99 7.36 -14.76 4.57
C ARG A 99 7.76 -16.18 4.15
N ARG A 100 9.05 -16.49 4.26
CA ARG A 100 9.57 -17.86 4.06
C ARG A 100 9.25 -18.74 5.25
#